data_AF-A0A8T5SUC2-F1
#
_entry.id   AF-A0A8T5SUC2-F1
#
_cell.length_a   1.000
_cell.length_b   1.000
_cell.length_c   1.000
_cell.angle_alpha   90.00
_cell.angle_beta   90.00
_cell.angle_gamma   90.00
#
_symmetry.space_group_name_H-M   'P 1'
#
loop_
_entity.id
_entity.type
_entity.pdbx_description
1 polymer ?
#
loop_
_entity_poly.entity_id
_entity_poly.type
_entity_poly.pdbx_seq_one_letter_code
_entity_poly.pdbx_strand_id
1 'polypeptide(L)'
;MKPLEINVSEGLYDYIQKLVDENNFESIESFIQQATFLLAELHGFGEKTDGKGLNDVIADLIISKIGSNEGEIQKVKTVVKDFKIPNKDLILESFSSSKFMFEDAIFASCQFAVLKQGNPPITKEEFARSLNQMEEAGILTKIQQGEKMMWKRNE
;
A
#
# COMPACT_ATOMS: atom_id res chain seq x y z
N MET A 1 -20.78 -18.38 -24.15
CA MET A 1 -21.05 -16.99 -23.73
C MET A 1 -20.22 -16.07 -24.61
N LYS A 2 -20.75 -14.92 -25.04
CA LYS A 2 -19.95 -13.92 -25.76
C LYS A 2 -18.96 -13.28 -24.77
N PRO A 3 -17.71 -13.02 -25.17
CA PRO A 3 -16.76 -12.29 -24.33
C PRO A 3 -17.34 -10.91 -23.99
N LEU A 4 -17.19 -10.52 -22.73
CA LEU A 4 -17.61 -9.21 -22.25
C LEU A 4 -16.57 -8.19 -22.77
N GLU A 5 -16.86 -7.54 -23.89
CA GLU A 5 -16.03 -6.46 -24.42
C GLU A 5 -16.25 -5.19 -23.59
N ILE A 6 -15.39 -4.98 -22.58
CA ILE A 6 -15.35 -3.72 -21.84
C ILE A 6 -14.42 -2.78 -22.61
N ASN A 7 -14.99 -1.83 -23.35
CA ASN A 7 -14.24 -0.72 -23.91
C ASN A 7 -14.00 0.32 -22.81
N VAL A 8 -12.74 0.44 -22.39
CA VAL A 8 -12.28 1.54 -21.54
C VAL A 8 -12.28 2.80 -22.42
N SER A 9 -12.89 3.90 -21.96
CA SER A 9 -12.86 5.14 -22.72
C SER A 9 -11.41 5.64 -22.86
N GLU A 10 -11.04 6.13 -24.04
CA GLU A 10 -9.68 6.65 -24.30
C GLU A 10 -9.28 7.70 -23.26
N GLY A 11 -10.19 8.61 -22.88
CA GLY A 11 -9.91 9.61 -21.85
C GLY A 11 -9.63 9.04 -20.45
N LEU A 12 -10.18 7.87 -20.11
CA LEU A 12 -9.84 7.19 -18.86
C LEU A 12 -8.47 6.51 -18.96
N TYR A 13 -8.17 5.91 -20.10
CA TYR A 13 -6.85 5.33 -20.34
C TYR A 13 -5.75 6.39 -20.29
N ASP A 14 -5.93 7.52 -20.98
CA ASP A 14 -4.98 8.65 -21.00
C ASP A 14 -4.76 9.23 -19.60
N TYR A 15 -5.84 9.31 -18.81
CA TYR A 15 -5.74 9.73 -17.41
C TYR A 15 -4.91 8.75 -16.57
N ILE A 16 -5.13 7.44 -16.72
CA ILE A 16 -4.35 6.43 -16.00
C ILE A 16 -2.88 6.46 -16.44
N GLN A 17 -2.62 6.56 -17.74
CA GLN A 17 -1.27 6.66 -18.28
C GLN A 17 -0.53 7.88 -17.73
N LYS A 18 -1.20 9.05 -17.67
CA LYS A 18 -0.65 10.25 -17.05
C LYS A 18 -0.26 10.00 -15.59
N LEU A 19 -1.08 9.30 -14.82
CA LEU A 19 -0.76 8.98 -13.42
C LEU A 19 0.45 8.05 -13.29
N VAL A 20 0.63 7.13 -14.23
CA VAL A 20 1.84 6.27 -14.30
C VAL A 20 3.07 7.08 -14.70
N ASP A 21 2.96 7.94 -15.71
CA ASP A 21 4.06 8.78 -16.20
C ASP A 21 4.53 9.78 -15.13
N GLU A 22 3.60 10.27 -14.31
CA GLU A 22 3.87 11.12 -13.14
C GLU A 22 4.41 10.34 -11.93
N ASN A 23 4.68 9.04 -12.06
CA ASN A 23 5.12 8.12 -11.00
C ASN A 23 4.17 8.03 -9.79
N ASN A 24 2.87 8.30 -9.98
CA ASN A 24 1.86 8.03 -8.94
C ASN A 24 1.55 6.53 -8.83
N PHE A 25 1.74 5.77 -9.91
CA PHE A 25 1.55 4.33 -9.98
C PHE A 25 2.69 3.67 -10.78
N GLU A 26 3.09 2.47 -10.40
CA GLU A 26 4.21 1.74 -11.05
C GLU A 26 3.86 1.28 -12.47
N SER A 27 2.58 1.02 -12.68
CA SER A 27 2.02 0.56 -13.94
C SER A 27 0.51 0.79 -13.97
N ILE A 28 -0.10 0.70 -15.15
CA ILE A 28 -1.55 0.69 -15.32
C ILE A 28 -2.18 -0.44 -14.47
N GLU A 29 -1.52 -1.59 -14.40
CA GLU A 29 -1.99 -2.73 -13.60
C GLU A 29 -2.04 -2.39 -12.11
N SER A 30 -1.02 -1.71 -11.58
CA SER A 30 -1.00 -1.28 -10.17
C SER A 30 -2.13 -0.28 -9.85
N PHE A 31 -2.45 0.61 -10.80
CA PHE A 31 -3.59 1.52 -10.68
C PHE A 31 -4.90 0.73 -10.59
N ILE A 32 -5.12 -0.23 -11.50
CA ILE A 32 -6.33 -1.04 -11.54
C ILE A 32 -6.50 -1.81 -10.23
N GLN A 33 -5.44 -2.46 -9.76
CA GLN A 33 -5.47 -3.22 -8.50
C GLN A 33 -5.83 -2.33 -7.31
N GLN A 34 -5.22 -1.15 -7.20
CA GLN A 34 -5.52 -0.20 -6.13
C GLN A 34 -6.95 0.36 -6.25
N ALA A 35 -7.42 0.67 -7.45
CA ALA A 35 -8.78 1.14 -7.69
C ALA A 35 -9.81 0.07 -7.31
N THR A 36 -9.58 -1.19 -7.69
CA THR A 36 -10.41 -2.33 -7.28
C THR A 36 -10.40 -2.52 -5.78
N PHE A 37 -9.24 -2.39 -5.13
CA PHE A 37 -9.14 -2.45 -3.67
C PHE A 37 -9.94 -1.33 -3.00
N LEU A 38 -9.81 -0.08 -3.45
CA LEU A 38 -10.57 1.05 -2.89
C LEU A 38 -12.08 0.88 -3.08
N LEU A 39 -12.51 0.36 -4.23
CA LEU A 39 -13.91 -0.01 -4.46
C LEU A 39 -14.36 -1.13 -3.50
N ALA A 40 -13.49 -2.11 -3.22
CA ALA A 40 -13.75 -3.15 -2.24
C ALA A 40 -13.99 -2.56 -0.84
N GLU A 41 -13.09 -1.71 -0.39
CA GLU A 41 -13.15 -1.02 0.90
C GLU A 41 -14.44 -0.20 1.02
N LEU A 42 -14.78 0.59 0.00
CA LEU A 42 -16.03 1.38 -0.04
C LEU A 42 -17.29 0.53 0.12
N HIS A 43 -17.25 -0.71 -0.37
CA HIS A 43 -18.36 -1.66 -0.31
C HIS A 43 -18.26 -2.65 0.86
N GLY A 44 -17.31 -2.45 1.80
CA GLY A 44 -17.15 -3.29 2.98
C GLY A 44 -16.50 -4.66 2.72
N PHE A 45 -15.89 -4.85 1.54
CA PHE A 45 -15.14 -6.06 1.16
C PHE A 45 -13.62 -5.92 1.40
N GLY A 46 -13.23 -4.90 2.14
CA GLY A 46 -11.85 -4.53 2.43
C GLY A 46 -11.17 -5.34 3.54
N GLU A 47 -11.90 -5.56 4.64
CA GLU A 47 -11.43 -6.46 5.70
C GLU A 47 -11.65 -7.91 5.30
N LYS A 48 -10.61 -8.73 5.49
CA LYS A 48 -10.66 -10.20 5.39
C LYS A 48 -11.60 -10.78 6.44
N THR A 49 -12.91 -10.64 6.26
CA THR A 49 -13.89 -11.50 6.92
C THR A 49 -13.88 -12.83 6.18
N ASP A 50 -13.51 -13.90 6.89
CA ASP A 50 -13.41 -15.29 6.39
C ASP A 50 -12.31 -15.60 5.37
N GLY A 51 -11.26 -14.77 5.31
CA GLY A 51 -9.99 -15.15 4.67
C GLY A 51 -9.93 -15.01 3.15
N LYS A 52 -10.90 -14.35 2.52
CA LYS A 52 -10.87 -14.00 1.09
C LYS A 52 -11.19 -12.53 0.88
N GLY A 53 -10.25 -11.75 0.35
CA GLY A 53 -10.48 -10.35 -0.04
C GLY A 53 -11.25 -10.24 -1.35
N LEU A 54 -11.67 -9.04 -1.76
CA LEU A 54 -12.37 -8.86 -3.04
C LEU A 54 -11.55 -9.37 -4.24
N ASN A 55 -10.23 -9.21 -4.22
CA ASN A 55 -9.35 -9.78 -5.25
C ASN A 55 -9.41 -11.31 -5.28
N ASP A 56 -9.57 -11.98 -4.13
CA ASP A 56 -9.74 -13.43 -4.04
C ASP A 56 -11.14 -13.85 -4.52
N VAL A 57 -12.17 -13.05 -4.21
CA VAL A 57 -13.55 -13.29 -4.69
C VAL A 57 -13.67 -13.07 -6.19
N ILE A 58 -13.02 -12.03 -6.73
CA ILE A 58 -12.94 -11.76 -8.16
C ILE A 58 -12.09 -12.82 -8.85
N ALA A 59 -10.93 -13.18 -8.30
CA ALA A 59 -10.11 -14.27 -8.80
C ALA A 59 -10.89 -15.60 -8.79
N ASP A 60 -11.61 -15.94 -7.73
CA ASP A 60 -12.45 -17.13 -7.66
C ASP A 60 -13.62 -17.10 -8.66
N LEU A 61 -14.25 -15.94 -8.88
CA LEU A 61 -15.29 -15.76 -9.90
C LEU A 61 -14.76 -15.85 -11.33
N ILE A 62 -13.52 -15.41 -11.55
CA ILE A 62 -12.84 -15.48 -12.84
C ILE A 62 -12.31 -16.90 -13.09
N ILE A 63 -11.68 -17.54 -12.10
CA ILE A 63 -11.14 -18.91 -12.14
C ILE A 63 -12.27 -19.95 -12.19
N SER A 64 -13.41 -19.73 -11.51
CA SER A 64 -14.59 -20.61 -11.65
C SER A 64 -15.28 -20.47 -13.02
N LYS A 65 -15.06 -19.36 -13.73
CA LYS A 65 -15.53 -19.15 -15.11
C LYS A 65 -14.52 -19.58 -16.17
N ILE A 66 -13.24 -19.62 -15.83
CA ILE A 66 -12.12 -19.91 -16.73
C ILE A 66 -11.33 -21.03 -16.06
N GLY A 67 -11.70 -22.28 -16.36
CA GLY A 67 -11.04 -23.45 -15.77
C GLY A 67 -9.52 -23.33 -15.80
N SER A 68 -8.93 -23.59 -14.62
CA SER A 68 -7.52 -23.77 -14.27
C SER A 68 -6.45 -23.37 -15.29
N ASN A 69 -5.57 -22.46 -14.88
CA ASN A 69 -4.14 -22.58 -15.12
C ASN A 69 -3.37 -21.88 -13.98
N GLU A 70 -2.79 -22.70 -13.10
CA GLU A 70 -1.85 -22.26 -12.07
C GLU A 70 -0.54 -21.82 -12.74
N GLY A 71 -0.14 -20.57 -12.47
CA GLY A 71 1.20 -20.06 -12.76
C GLY A 71 1.83 -19.57 -11.47
N GLU A 72 2.91 -20.24 -11.03
CA GLU A 72 3.71 -19.87 -9.86
C GLU A 72 4.31 -18.46 -10.02
N ILE A 73 4.04 -17.56 -9.06
CA ILE A 73 4.72 -16.27 -8.95
C ILE A 73 5.90 -16.41 -7.98
N GLN A 74 7.12 -16.24 -8.51
CA GLN A 74 8.37 -16.24 -7.74
C GLN A 74 8.43 -15.07 -6.74
N LYS A 75 8.57 -15.39 -5.45
CA LYS A 75 8.86 -14.40 -4.40
C LYS A 75 10.35 -14.10 -4.35
N VAL A 76 10.74 -12.89 -4.74
CA VAL A 76 12.09 -12.37 -4.50
C VAL A 76 12.20 -11.94 -3.03
N LYS A 77 13.08 -12.61 -2.28
CA LYS A 77 13.46 -12.24 -0.91
C LYS A 77 14.60 -11.21 -0.96
N THR A 78 14.34 -10.00 -0.50
CA THR A 78 15.39 -9.02 -0.23
C THR A 78 15.76 -9.07 1.26
N VAL A 79 17.02 -9.38 1.55
CA VAL A 79 17.57 -9.44 2.91
C VAL A 79 18.02 -8.02 3.30
N VAL A 80 17.44 -7.45 4.36
CA VAL A 80 17.87 -6.17 4.93
C VAL A 80 18.49 -6.42 6.31
N LYS A 81 19.67 -5.84 6.54
CA LYS A 81 20.48 -5.96 7.77
C LYS A 81 19.67 -5.60 9.02
N ASP A 82 19.84 -6.41 10.06
CA ASP A 82 19.17 -6.32 11.35
C ASP A 82 19.61 -5.07 12.13
N PHE A 83 18.92 -3.96 11.90
CA PHE A 83 18.83 -2.87 12.88
C PHE A 83 17.48 -3.00 13.59
N LYS A 84 17.49 -3.20 14.90
CA LYS A 84 16.26 -3.13 15.73
C LYS A 84 15.81 -1.68 15.83
N ILE A 85 15.11 -1.22 14.78
CA ILE A 85 14.44 0.07 14.76
C ILE A 85 13.09 -0.09 15.49
N PRO A 86 12.82 0.69 16.56
CA PRO A 86 11.54 0.66 17.24
C PRO A 86 10.39 1.00 16.28
N ASN A 87 9.23 0.35 16.46
CA ASN A 87 8.01 0.64 15.69
C ASN A 87 8.15 0.55 14.15
N LYS A 88 9.23 -0.06 13.65
CA LYS A 88 9.52 -0.13 12.20
C LYS A 88 8.37 -0.71 11.40
N ASP A 89 7.86 -1.86 11.81
CA ASP A 89 6.80 -2.56 11.07
C ASP A 89 5.49 -1.77 11.09
N LEU A 90 5.18 -1.16 12.23
CA LEU A 90 4.03 -0.28 12.40
C LEU A 90 4.12 0.97 11.50
N ILE A 91 5.29 1.61 11.46
CA ILE A 91 5.53 2.77 10.61
C ILE A 91 5.44 2.35 9.15
N LEU A 92 6.04 1.23 8.75
CA LEU A 92 5.97 0.75 7.36
C LEU A 92 4.53 0.36 6.96
N GLU A 93 3.76 -0.24 7.86
CA GLU A 93 2.34 -0.55 7.63
C GLU A 93 1.51 0.72 7.44
N SER A 94 1.87 1.82 8.13
CA SER A 94 1.16 3.10 7.97
C SER A 94 1.22 3.66 6.55
N PHE A 95 2.27 3.33 5.78
CA PHE A 95 2.39 3.70 4.38
C PHE A 95 1.41 2.93 3.49
N SER A 96 0.96 1.74 3.90
CA SER A 96 0.14 0.83 3.07
C SER A 96 0.79 0.67 1.68
N SER A 97 0.08 1.01 0.59
CA SER A 97 0.59 1.04 -0.79
C SER A 97 1.24 2.37 -1.20
N SER A 98 1.23 3.40 -0.35
CA SER A 98 1.84 4.69 -0.65
C SER A 98 3.36 4.67 -0.49
N LYS A 99 4.09 5.29 -1.44
CA LYS A 99 5.54 5.51 -1.30
C LYS A 99 5.89 6.76 -0.51
N PHE A 100 4.93 7.65 -0.24
CA PHE A 100 5.16 8.91 0.47
C PHE A 100 4.01 9.25 1.41
N MET A 101 4.34 9.79 2.58
CA MET A 101 3.33 10.19 3.55
C MET A 101 3.85 11.33 4.42
N PHE A 102 2.95 12.23 4.81
CA PHE A 102 3.29 13.30 5.77
C PHE A 102 3.54 12.73 7.16
N GLU A 103 4.50 13.31 7.87
CA GLU A 103 4.88 12.87 9.22
C GLU A 103 3.68 12.77 10.18
N ASP A 104 2.80 13.76 10.17
CA ASP A 104 1.59 13.79 11.01
C ASP A 104 0.61 12.64 10.67
N ALA A 105 0.51 12.27 9.39
CA ALA A 105 -0.36 11.20 8.94
C ALA A 105 0.20 9.82 9.32
N ILE A 106 1.51 9.63 9.18
CA ILE A 106 2.21 8.43 9.66
C ILE A 106 1.99 8.30 11.17
N PHE A 107 2.17 9.38 11.93
CA PHE A 107 1.99 9.37 13.38
C PHE A 107 0.56 9.01 13.76
N ALA A 108 -0.45 9.65 13.16
CA ALA A 108 -1.86 9.38 13.45
C ALA A 108 -2.25 7.93 13.13
N SER A 109 -1.77 7.40 12.01
CA SER A 109 -1.98 6.01 11.61
C SER A 109 -1.34 5.03 12.60
N CYS A 110 -0.10 5.31 13.05
CA CYS A 110 0.56 4.54 14.09
C CYS A 110 -0.23 4.56 15.41
N GLN A 111 -0.72 5.73 15.84
CA GLN A 111 -1.56 5.86 17.05
C GLN A 111 -2.84 5.03 16.94
N PHE A 112 -3.51 5.09 15.80
CA PHE A 112 -4.72 4.33 15.57
C PHE A 112 -4.48 2.81 15.63
N ALA A 113 -3.39 2.35 15.00
CA ALA A 113 -3.02 0.94 14.97
C ALA A 113 -2.66 0.38 16.36
N VAL A 114 -1.89 1.11 17.18
CA VAL A 114 -1.58 0.65 18.56
C VAL A 114 -2.82 0.62 19.45
N LEU A 115 -3.72 1.59 19.31
CA LEU A 115 -4.98 1.62 20.06
C LEU A 115 -5.90 0.46 19.65
N LYS A 116 -5.98 0.12 18.35
CA LYS A 116 -6.74 -1.05 17.86
C LYS A 116 -6.22 -2.37 18.46
N GLN A 117 -4.92 -2.43 18.75
CA GLN A 117 -4.26 -3.60 19.35
C GLN A 117 -4.31 -3.60 20.90
N GLY A 118 -4.92 -2.59 21.53
CA GLY A 118 -4.97 -2.47 22.99
C GLY A 118 -3.64 -2.07 23.65
N ASN A 119 -2.69 -1.58 22.86
CA ASN A 119 -1.38 -1.13 23.34
C ASN A 119 -1.40 0.37 23.70
N PRO A 120 -0.50 0.82 24.59
CA PRO A 120 -0.37 2.24 24.90
C PRO A 120 0.07 3.06 23.67
N PRO A 121 -0.38 4.32 23.57
CA PRO A 121 0.00 5.21 22.48
C PRO A 121 1.51 5.48 22.47
N ILE A 122 2.08 5.61 21.27
CA ILE A 122 3.52 5.89 21.09
C ILE A 122 3.80 7.35 21.39
N THR A 123 4.91 7.66 22.07
CA THR A 123 5.25 9.07 22.31
C THR A 123 5.80 9.73 21.03
N LYS A 124 5.68 11.06 20.94
CA LYS A 124 6.21 11.80 19.79
C LYS A 124 7.73 11.64 19.67
N GLU A 125 8.43 11.58 20.79
CA GLU A 125 9.88 11.40 20.86
C GLU A 125 10.30 10.03 20.33
N GLU A 126 9.57 8.97 20.71
CA GLU A 126 9.84 7.62 20.24
C GLU A 126 9.56 7.47 18.75
N PHE A 127 8.48 8.09 18.27
CA PHE A 127 8.14 8.13 16.85
C PHE A 127 9.21 8.86 16.03
N ALA A 128 9.61 10.07 16.44
CA ALA A 128 10.64 10.85 15.75
C ALA A 128 11.99 10.11 15.74
N ARG A 129 12.36 9.45 16.84
CA ARG A 129 13.56 8.61 16.90
C ARG A 129 13.50 7.46 15.91
N SER A 130 12.33 6.83 15.76
CA SER A 130 12.13 5.72 14.83
C SER A 130 12.29 6.18 13.37
N LEU A 131 11.69 7.32 13.01
CA LEU A 131 11.83 7.91 11.67
C LEU A 131 13.27 8.28 11.34
N ASN A 132 14.00 8.94 12.25
CA ASN A 132 15.41 9.27 12.04
C ASN A 132 16.27 8.02 11.86
N GLN A 133 16.03 6.96 12.65
CA GLN A 133 16.74 5.68 12.48
C GLN A 133 16.41 4.99 11.15
N MET A 134 15.18 5.12 10.66
CA MET A 134 14.80 4.63 9.33
C MET A 134 15.44 5.45 8.21
N GLU A 135 15.66 6.75 8.42
CA GLU A 135 16.44 7.61 7.52
C GLU A 135 17.90 7.18 7.45
N GLU A 136 18.54 7.05 8.62
CA GLU A 136 19.94 6.62 8.75
C GLU A 136 20.17 5.22 8.16
N ALA A 137 19.20 4.33 8.31
CA ALA A 137 19.21 2.99 7.72
C ALA A 137 18.92 2.98 6.21
N GLY A 138 18.62 4.13 5.61
CA GLY A 138 18.29 4.26 4.19
C GLY A 138 16.93 3.68 3.80
N ILE A 139 16.06 3.37 4.77
CA ILE A 139 14.71 2.82 4.56
C ILE A 139 13.73 3.91 4.17
N LEU A 140 13.88 5.10 4.76
CA LEU A 140 13.09 6.28 4.44
C LEU A 140 14.00 7.41 3.93
N THR A 141 13.45 8.28 3.10
CA THR A 141 14.05 9.57 2.72
C THR A 141 13.17 10.69 3.23
N LYS A 142 13.79 11.66 3.90
CA LYS A 142 13.12 12.85 4.40
C LYS A 142 13.01 13.92 3.31
N ILE A 143 11.82 14.46 3.11
CA ILE A 143 11.51 15.48 2.10
C ILE A 143 10.79 16.65 2.76
N GLN A 144 11.34 17.85 2.63
CA GLN A 144 10.67 19.08 3.06
C GLN A 144 9.69 19.55 1.98
N GLN A 145 8.40 19.68 2.31
CA GLN A 145 7.39 20.23 1.40
C GLN A 145 6.71 21.43 2.08
N GLY A 146 7.19 22.63 1.75
CA GLY A 146 6.78 23.87 2.44
C GLY A 146 7.14 23.81 3.93
N GLU A 147 6.16 24.03 4.81
CA GLU A 147 6.33 23.95 6.26
C GLU A 147 6.19 22.53 6.82
N LYS A 148 5.87 21.54 5.99
CA LYS A 148 5.59 20.16 6.44
C LYS A 148 6.70 19.20 6.06
N MET A 149 6.89 18.21 6.94
CA MET A 149 7.76 17.08 6.70
C MET A 149 7.00 15.94 6.00
N MET A 150 7.57 15.45 4.91
CA MET A 150 7.11 14.25 4.22
C MET A 150 8.22 13.21 4.26
N TRP A 151 7.82 11.96 4.37
CA TRP A 151 8.72 10.82 4.37
C TRP A 151 8.39 9.95 3.17
N LYS A 152 9.43 9.55 2.43
CA LYS A 152 9.34 8.64 1.29
C LYS A 152 9.95 7.30 1.66
N ARG A 153 9.29 6.20 1.33
CA ARG A 153 9.85 4.85 1.43
C ARG A 153 10.85 4.61 0.29
N ASN A 154 12.05 4.21 0.65
CA ASN A 154 13.07 3.77 -0.30
C ASN A 154 12.87 2.27 -0.53
N GLU A 155 12.62 1.90 -1.77
CA GLU A 155 12.66 0.51 -2.24
C GLU A 155 14.01 0.25 -2.91
#